data_AF-A0A0K1ETH9-F1
#
_entry.id   AF-A0A0K1ETH9-F1
#
_cell.length_a   1.000
_cell.length_b   1.000
_cell.length_c   1.000
_cell.angle_alpha   90.00
_cell.angle_beta   90.00
_cell.angle_gamma   90.00
#
_symmetry.space_group_name_H-M   'P 1'
#
loop_
_entity.id
_entity.type
_entity.pdbx_description
1 polymer ?
#
loop_
_entity_poly.entity_id
_entity_poly.type
_entity_poly.pdbx_seq_one_letter_code
_entity_poly.pdbx_strand_id
1 'polypeptide(L)'
;MDTTVEDTLDRQRFPYKMKDLCEKTGLPRQVVHFYIQQGLVPEGHKTGRNMAYYGDEHVERILFVRKLQHERFLPLKAIRAILEQRDEEFSEAQLSLLRDVQAHLGPALQPRKETLATEDAGELLDRLGLESEDLEGMVEVGLLATVTAADGRTLIAHDDAWLLEMWADLRRAGFTRALGFQTRDLAFYEAAVTAMVREEMQLLVSRLAHLPAARVASLVELALPRINAFIARYHIARARNALPTL
;
A
#
# COMPACT_ATOMS: atom_id res chain seq x y z
N MET A 1 -21.99 31.96 30.81
CA MET A 1 -21.18 31.92 29.56
C MET A 1 -20.39 30.64 29.58
N ASP A 2 -20.90 29.60 28.92
CA ASP A 2 -20.09 28.75 28.02
C ASP A 2 -21.03 27.83 27.24
N THR A 3 -21.56 28.34 26.13
CA THR A 3 -22.47 27.61 25.24
C THR A 3 -22.08 28.01 23.82
N THR A 4 -21.07 27.36 23.22
CA THR A 4 -20.84 27.37 21.75
C THR A 4 -19.69 26.44 21.32
N VAL A 5 -19.94 25.13 21.26
CA VAL A 5 -19.23 24.22 20.31
C VAL A 5 -20.21 23.21 19.67
N GLU A 6 -21.49 23.23 20.03
CA GLU A 6 -22.43 22.15 19.66
C GLU A 6 -23.09 22.28 18.27
N ASP A 7 -22.80 23.34 17.49
CA ASP A 7 -23.70 23.77 16.40
C ASP A 7 -23.12 23.78 14.96
N THR A 8 -22.22 22.86 14.62
CA THR A 8 -21.85 22.62 13.20
C THR A 8 -21.64 21.15 12.85
N LEU A 9 -22.16 20.21 13.65
CA LEU A 9 -22.16 18.80 13.26
C LEU A 9 -23.39 18.50 12.41
N ASP A 10 -23.19 18.28 11.11
CA ASP A 10 -24.19 17.66 10.25
C ASP A 10 -24.39 16.20 10.70
N ARG A 11 -25.38 15.99 11.57
CA ARG A 11 -25.71 14.66 12.10
C ARG A 11 -26.27 13.71 11.06
N GLN A 12 -26.74 14.19 9.92
CA GLN A 12 -27.12 13.31 8.80
C GLN A 12 -25.88 12.75 8.12
N ARG A 13 -24.85 13.58 7.94
CA ARG A 13 -23.59 13.15 7.31
C ARG A 13 -22.65 12.41 8.27
N PHE A 14 -22.65 12.75 9.56
CA PHE A 14 -21.79 12.14 10.59
C PHE A 14 -22.60 11.48 11.72
N PRO A 15 -23.41 10.44 11.42
CA PRO A 15 -24.28 9.82 12.42
C PRO A 15 -23.53 8.87 13.39
N TYR A 16 -22.30 8.46 13.09
CA TYR A 16 -21.64 7.35 13.77
C TYR A 16 -20.63 7.80 14.82
N LYS A 17 -20.60 7.12 15.96
CA LYS A 17 -19.48 7.17 16.92
C LYS A 17 -18.50 6.04 16.63
N MET A 18 -17.35 6.06 17.32
CA MET A 18 -16.32 5.01 17.18
C MET A 18 -16.87 3.59 17.40
N LYS A 19 -17.83 3.41 18.32
CA LYS A 19 -18.47 2.11 18.54
C LYS A 19 -19.21 1.63 17.29
N ASP A 20 -20.00 2.51 16.66
CA ASP A 20 -20.76 2.18 15.46
C ASP A 20 -19.84 1.87 14.27
N LEU A 21 -18.68 2.56 14.17
CA LEU A 21 -17.64 2.22 13.20
C LEU A 21 -17.09 0.81 13.40
N CYS A 22 -16.78 0.44 14.64
CA CYS A 22 -16.28 -0.90 14.96
C CYS A 22 -17.32 -1.97 14.60
N GLU A 23 -18.60 -1.74 14.91
CA GLU A 23 -19.69 -2.65 14.57
C GLU A 23 -19.88 -2.80 13.07
N LYS A 24 -19.88 -1.71 12.30
CA LYS A 24 -20.06 -1.74 10.85
C LYS A 24 -18.88 -2.32 10.08
N THR A 25 -17.65 -2.09 10.57
CA THR A 25 -16.43 -2.53 9.89
C THR A 25 -15.95 -3.90 10.37
N GLY A 26 -16.46 -4.35 11.52
CA GLY A 26 -16.00 -5.56 12.22
C GLY A 26 -14.56 -5.46 12.73
N LEU A 27 -14.00 -4.24 12.83
CA LEU A 27 -12.63 -4.01 13.26
C LEU A 27 -12.56 -3.54 14.72
N PRO A 28 -11.55 -3.97 15.49
CA PRO A 28 -11.29 -3.43 16.82
C PRO A 28 -11.00 -1.93 16.78
N ARG A 29 -11.40 -1.21 17.84
CA ARG A 29 -11.14 0.23 18.00
C ARG A 29 -9.68 0.61 17.76
N GLN A 30 -8.73 -0.21 18.21
CA GLN A 30 -7.30 0.03 18.02
C GLN A 30 -6.91 0.05 16.55
N VAL A 31 -7.45 -0.87 15.72
CA VAL A 31 -7.19 -0.93 14.28
C VAL A 31 -7.77 0.30 13.56
N VAL A 32 -8.99 0.70 13.92
CA VAL A 32 -9.62 1.91 13.34
C VAL A 32 -8.80 3.16 13.67
N HIS A 33 -8.38 3.34 14.92
CA HIS A 33 -7.49 4.44 15.31
C HIS A 33 -6.16 4.39 14.58
N PHE A 34 -5.59 3.20 14.44
CA PHE A 34 -4.35 3.00 13.72
C PHE A 34 -4.48 3.46 12.26
N TYR A 35 -5.54 3.07 11.55
CA TYR A 35 -5.77 3.55 10.18
C TYR A 35 -5.91 5.08 10.09
N ILE A 36 -6.60 5.72 11.04
CA ILE A 36 -6.70 7.18 11.11
C ILE A 36 -5.32 7.81 11.35
N GLN A 37 -4.54 7.28 12.28
CA GLN A 37 -3.18 7.77 12.59
C GLN A 37 -2.22 7.61 11.41
N GLN A 38 -2.37 6.56 10.62
CA GLN A 38 -1.58 6.35 9.40
C GLN A 38 -2.05 7.21 8.22
N GLY A 39 -3.11 8.02 8.40
CA GLY A 39 -3.67 8.89 7.36
C GLY A 39 -4.48 8.13 6.30
N LEU A 40 -4.79 6.85 6.53
CA LEU A 40 -5.55 6.02 5.60
C LEU A 40 -7.04 6.36 5.61
N VAL A 41 -7.52 6.92 6.72
CA VAL A 41 -8.92 7.33 6.91
C VAL A 41 -8.91 8.74 7.50
N PRO A 42 -9.71 9.68 6.95
CA PRO A 42 -9.84 11.02 7.51
C PRO A 42 -10.18 11.02 9.00
N GLU A 43 -9.74 12.06 9.72
CA GLU A 43 -10.17 12.25 11.09
C GLU A 43 -11.68 12.51 11.15
N GLY A 44 -12.36 11.91 12.14
CA GLY A 44 -13.76 12.19 12.39
C GLY A 44 -13.99 13.62 12.90
N HIS A 45 -15.21 14.12 12.72
CA HIS A 45 -15.64 15.44 13.18
C HIS A 45 -15.62 15.51 14.71
N LYS A 46 -14.63 16.21 15.26
CA LYS A 46 -14.45 16.39 16.71
C LYS A 46 -15.53 17.33 17.25
N THR A 47 -16.24 16.87 18.28
CA THR A 47 -17.28 17.62 19.00
C THR A 47 -16.94 17.84 20.47
N GLY A 48 -15.77 17.36 20.90
CA GLY A 48 -15.22 17.54 22.23
C GLY A 48 -13.89 16.80 22.37
N ARG A 49 -13.25 16.90 23.55
CA ARG A 49 -11.91 16.36 23.79
C ARG A 49 -11.76 14.85 23.51
N ASN A 50 -12.81 14.07 23.78
CA ASN A 50 -12.83 12.60 23.62
C ASN A 50 -13.94 12.11 22.68
N MET A 51 -14.57 13.00 21.89
CA MET A 51 -15.72 12.64 21.07
C MET A 51 -15.54 13.12 19.63
N ALA A 52 -15.60 12.16 18.70
CA ALA A 52 -15.59 12.39 17.27
C ALA A 52 -16.75 11.60 16.63
N TYR A 53 -17.33 12.18 15.58
CA TYR A 53 -18.37 11.56 14.76
C TYR A 53 -17.86 11.27 13.36
N TYR A 54 -18.43 10.26 12.74
CA TYR A 54 -17.98 9.69 11.48
C TYR A 54 -19.18 9.43 10.57
N GLY A 55 -18.93 9.42 9.26
CA GLY A 55 -19.94 9.20 8.22
C GLY A 55 -19.78 7.86 7.50
N ASP A 56 -20.69 7.55 6.58
CA ASP A 56 -20.60 6.36 5.72
C ASP A 56 -19.31 6.34 4.89
N GLU A 57 -18.83 7.51 4.46
CA GLU A 57 -17.54 7.67 3.76
C GLU A 57 -16.36 7.08 4.58
N HIS A 58 -16.41 7.14 5.91
CA HIS A 58 -15.37 6.55 6.77
C HIS A 58 -15.48 5.03 6.80
N VAL A 59 -16.70 4.50 6.85
CA VAL A 59 -16.96 3.04 6.86
C VAL A 59 -16.50 2.43 5.54
N GLU A 60 -16.90 3.03 4.41
CA GLU A 60 -16.49 2.61 3.08
C GLU A 60 -14.97 2.62 2.91
N ARG A 61 -14.32 3.69 3.39
CA ARG A 61 -12.86 3.81 3.32
C ARG A 61 -12.14 2.79 4.20
N ILE A 62 -12.61 2.54 5.42
CA ILE A 62 -12.05 1.51 6.31
C ILE A 62 -12.17 0.12 5.66
N LEU A 63 -13.35 -0.21 5.11
CA LEU A 63 -13.56 -1.49 4.44
C LEU A 63 -12.69 -1.62 3.19
N PHE A 64 -12.48 -0.54 2.45
CA PHE A 64 -11.60 -0.52 1.29
C PHE A 64 -10.12 -0.72 1.68
N VAL A 65 -9.63 -0.02 2.72
CA VAL A 65 -8.28 -0.23 3.27
C VAL A 65 -8.11 -1.68 3.71
N ARG A 66 -9.07 -2.22 4.47
CA ARG A 66 -9.07 -3.60 4.94
C ARG A 66 -9.00 -4.58 3.78
N LYS A 67 -9.79 -4.35 2.72
CA LYS A 67 -9.79 -5.17 1.51
C LYS A 67 -8.42 -5.19 0.84
N LEU A 68 -7.80 -4.03 0.65
CA LEU A 68 -6.47 -3.92 0.05
C LEU A 68 -5.39 -4.58 0.93
N GLN A 69 -5.47 -4.43 2.24
CA GLN A 69 -4.49 -5.05 3.14
C GLN A 69 -4.65 -6.57 3.20
N HIS A 70 -5.86 -7.07 3.44
CA HIS A 70 -6.10 -8.49 3.72
C HIS A 70 -6.22 -9.37 2.47
N GLU A 71 -6.86 -8.86 1.40
CA GLU A 71 -7.06 -9.65 0.19
C GLU A 71 -5.93 -9.45 -0.82
N ARG A 72 -5.24 -8.31 -0.76
CA ARG A 72 -4.20 -7.92 -1.74
C ARG A 72 -2.80 -7.84 -1.16
N PHE A 73 -2.61 -8.04 0.15
CA PHE A 73 -1.32 -7.93 0.82
C PHE A 73 -0.60 -6.61 0.46
N LEU A 74 -1.36 -5.53 0.27
CA LEU A 74 -0.76 -4.23 -0.04
C LEU A 74 -0.21 -3.59 1.24
N PRO A 75 1.06 -3.15 1.24
CA PRO A 75 1.62 -2.42 2.36
C PRO A 75 0.85 -1.13 2.61
N LEU A 76 0.71 -0.71 3.87
CA LEU A 76 -0.13 0.44 4.23
C LEU A 76 0.34 1.74 3.55
N LYS A 77 1.65 1.90 3.32
CA LYS A 77 2.18 3.03 2.55
C LYS A 77 1.70 3.04 1.10
N ALA A 78 1.68 1.88 0.45
CA ALA A 78 1.15 1.72 -0.90
C ALA A 78 -0.36 1.99 -0.93
N ILE A 79 -1.11 1.51 0.06
CA ILE A 79 -2.55 1.80 0.19
C ILE A 79 -2.78 3.31 0.33
N ARG A 80 -2.00 4.01 1.17
CA ARG A 80 -2.10 5.45 1.32
C ARG A 80 -1.84 6.18 0.00
N ALA A 81 -0.78 5.81 -0.72
CA ALA A 81 -0.47 6.42 -2.02
C ALA A 81 -1.60 6.24 -3.05
N ILE A 82 -2.26 5.07 -3.07
CA ILE A 82 -3.43 4.82 -3.92
C ILE A 82 -4.60 5.72 -3.51
N LEU A 83 -4.85 5.86 -2.20
CA LEU A 83 -5.94 6.68 -1.70
C LEU A 83 -5.75 8.16 -2.01
N GLU A 84 -4.54 8.70 -1.82
CA GLU A 84 -4.19 10.08 -2.18
C GLU A 84 -4.48 10.36 -3.68
N GLN A 85 -4.04 9.46 -4.58
CA GLN A 85 -4.32 9.58 -6.02
C GLN A 85 -5.82 9.60 -6.34
N ARG A 86 -6.62 8.78 -5.66
CA ARG A 86 -8.06 8.70 -5.90
C ARG A 86 -8.80 9.95 -5.41
N ASP A 87 -8.37 10.52 -4.29
CA ASP A 87 -9.07 11.64 -3.66
C ASP A 87 -8.72 12.98 -4.32
N GLU A 88 -7.46 13.17 -4.75
CA GLU A 88 -6.95 14.49 -5.15
C GLU A 88 -6.64 14.60 -6.65
N GLU A 89 -6.39 13.48 -7.35
CA GLU A 89 -5.76 13.53 -8.68
C GLU A 89 -6.66 13.02 -9.82
N PHE A 90 -7.66 12.18 -9.54
CA PHE A 90 -8.49 11.56 -10.58
C PHE A 90 -9.98 11.90 -10.48
N SER A 91 -10.55 12.36 -11.60
CA SER A 91 -11.99 12.46 -11.80
C SER A 91 -12.67 11.09 -11.82
N GLU A 92 -13.98 11.05 -11.55
CA GLU A 92 -14.76 9.81 -11.58
C GLU A 92 -14.68 9.08 -12.93
N ALA A 93 -14.64 9.83 -14.04
CA ALA A 93 -14.45 9.26 -15.38
C ALA A 93 -13.09 8.56 -15.54
N GLN A 94 -12.02 9.14 -14.99
CA GLN A 94 -10.69 8.54 -15.00
C GLN A 94 -10.61 7.30 -14.10
N LEU A 95 -11.26 7.33 -12.93
CA LEU A 95 -11.39 6.16 -12.06
C LEU A 95 -12.17 5.02 -12.73
N SER A 96 -13.22 5.35 -13.49
CA SER A 96 -13.97 4.36 -14.29
C SER A 96 -13.07 3.72 -15.34
N LEU A 97 -12.34 4.54 -16.11
CA LEU A 97 -11.39 4.02 -17.09
C LEU A 97 -10.35 3.10 -16.45
N LEU A 98 -9.77 3.46 -15.32
CA LEU A 98 -8.77 2.62 -14.64
C LEU A 98 -9.35 1.26 -14.24
N ARG A 99 -10.61 1.22 -13.74
CA ARG A 99 -11.32 -0.03 -13.45
C ARG A 99 -11.55 -0.85 -14.73
N ASP A 100 -11.93 -0.19 -15.82
CA ASP A 100 -12.16 -0.88 -17.10
C ASP A 100 -10.85 -1.43 -17.67
N VAL A 101 -9.76 -0.65 -17.63
CA VAL A 101 -8.42 -1.09 -18.05
C VAL A 101 -7.99 -2.30 -17.22
N GLN A 102 -8.17 -2.25 -15.91
CA GLN A 102 -7.86 -3.34 -14.99
C GLN A 102 -8.58 -4.65 -15.37
N ALA A 103 -9.83 -4.58 -15.83
CA ALA A 103 -10.58 -5.75 -16.30
C ALA A 103 -10.05 -6.35 -17.61
N HIS A 104 -9.30 -5.56 -18.39
CA HIS A 104 -8.74 -5.97 -19.69
C HIS A 104 -7.26 -6.37 -19.63
N LEU A 105 -6.56 -6.10 -18.52
CA LEU A 105 -5.17 -6.54 -18.34
C LEU A 105 -5.07 -8.07 -18.44
N GLY A 106 -3.92 -8.59 -18.84
CA GLY A 106 -3.63 -10.02 -18.91
C GLY A 106 -3.33 -10.60 -17.52
N PRO A 107 -3.25 -11.94 -17.39
CA PRO A 107 -3.12 -12.62 -16.09
C PRO A 107 -1.91 -12.17 -15.25
N ALA A 108 -0.86 -11.68 -15.90
CA ALA A 108 0.34 -11.17 -15.22
C ALA A 108 0.12 -9.82 -14.51
N LEU A 109 -0.90 -9.05 -14.92
CA LEU A 109 -1.19 -7.70 -14.42
C LEU A 109 -2.61 -7.50 -13.90
N GLN A 110 -3.52 -8.47 -14.10
CA GLN A 110 -4.82 -8.44 -13.45
C GLN A 110 -4.66 -8.51 -11.93
N PRO A 111 -5.56 -7.85 -11.17
CA PRO A 111 -5.68 -8.09 -9.75
C PRO A 111 -6.01 -9.57 -9.54
N ARG A 112 -5.06 -10.34 -9.00
CA ARG A 112 -5.18 -11.81 -8.82
C ARG A 112 -6.49 -12.18 -8.10
N LYS A 113 -7.14 -13.29 -8.45
CA LYS A 113 -8.41 -13.72 -7.82
C LYS A 113 -8.27 -13.92 -6.29
N GLU A 114 -9.42 -13.93 -5.63
CA GLU A 114 -9.81 -13.82 -4.20
C GLU A 114 -8.98 -14.53 -3.11
N THR A 115 -7.88 -15.23 -3.44
CA THR A 115 -6.90 -15.71 -2.46
C THR A 115 -5.53 -15.70 -3.10
N LEU A 116 -4.68 -14.76 -2.67
CA LEU A 116 -3.25 -14.82 -2.99
C LEU A 116 -2.66 -16.10 -2.37
N ALA A 117 -1.74 -16.75 -3.09
CA ALA A 117 -0.91 -17.76 -2.48
C ALA A 117 -0.13 -17.08 -1.34
N THR A 118 -0.16 -17.68 -0.16
CA THR A 118 0.48 -17.14 1.03
C THR A 118 1.53 -18.10 1.55
N GLU A 119 2.53 -17.54 2.21
CA GLU A 119 3.55 -18.29 2.95
C GLU A 119 3.51 -17.92 4.42
N ASP A 120 3.84 -18.88 5.28
CA ASP A 120 4.10 -18.61 6.68
C ASP A 120 5.41 -17.83 6.81
N ALA A 121 5.31 -16.62 7.37
CA ALA A 121 6.46 -15.75 7.49
C ALA A 121 7.49 -16.28 8.49
N GLY A 122 7.06 -16.96 9.57
CA GLY A 122 7.95 -17.55 10.56
C GLY A 122 8.77 -18.69 9.94
N GLU A 123 8.12 -19.62 9.25
CA GLU A 123 8.82 -20.72 8.55
C GLU A 123 9.79 -20.20 7.48
N LEU A 124 9.42 -19.14 6.76
CA LEU A 124 10.30 -18.52 5.77
C LEU A 124 11.51 -17.85 6.42
N LEU A 125 11.32 -17.10 7.52
CA LEU A 125 12.41 -16.47 8.26
C LEU A 125 13.40 -17.52 8.79
N ASP A 126 12.90 -18.61 9.39
CA ASP A 126 13.73 -19.71 9.88
C ASP A 126 14.56 -20.35 8.75
N ARG A 127 13.91 -20.60 7.60
CA ARG A 127 14.59 -21.16 6.41
C ARG A 127 15.67 -20.24 5.85
N LEU A 128 15.46 -18.92 5.93
CA LEU A 128 16.38 -17.91 5.41
C LEU A 128 17.44 -17.47 6.44
N GLY A 129 17.30 -17.88 7.70
CA GLY A 129 18.17 -17.44 8.80
C GLY A 129 18.00 -15.95 9.13
N LEU A 130 16.79 -15.42 9.00
CA LEU A 130 16.44 -14.03 9.30
C LEU A 130 15.70 -13.94 10.65
N GLU A 131 15.74 -12.76 11.26
CA GLU A 131 15.06 -12.49 12.53
C GLU A 131 13.71 -11.81 12.30
N SER A 132 12.78 -11.90 13.25
CA SER A 132 11.48 -11.22 13.17
C SER A 132 11.61 -9.71 12.97
N GLU A 133 12.66 -9.10 13.51
CA GLU A 133 12.95 -7.67 13.33
C GLU A 133 13.24 -7.32 11.86
N ASP A 134 13.76 -8.25 11.04
CA ASP A 134 13.92 -8.01 9.60
C ASP A 134 12.56 -7.91 8.90
N LEU A 135 11.60 -8.79 9.23
CA LEU A 135 10.23 -8.71 8.71
C LEU A 135 9.52 -7.43 9.19
N GLU A 136 9.59 -7.14 10.48
CA GLU A 136 8.98 -5.95 11.08
C GLU A 136 9.47 -4.67 10.40
N GLY A 137 10.79 -4.55 10.19
CA GLY A 137 11.35 -3.40 9.50
C GLY A 137 10.95 -3.31 8.02
N MET A 138 10.78 -4.43 7.30
CA MET A 138 10.25 -4.39 5.93
C MET A 138 8.78 -3.95 5.89
N VAL A 139 7.97 -4.38 6.86
CA VAL A 139 6.57 -3.94 6.99
C VAL A 139 6.50 -2.46 7.34
N GLU A 140 7.34 -1.99 8.27
CA GLU A 140 7.43 -0.57 8.66
C GLU A 140 7.82 0.32 7.47
N VAL A 141 8.80 -0.13 6.68
CA VAL A 141 9.23 0.57 5.48
C VAL A 141 8.18 0.50 4.38
N GLY A 142 7.25 -0.44 4.42
CA GLY A 142 6.18 -0.59 3.43
C GLY A 142 6.58 -1.43 2.22
N LEU A 143 7.60 -2.27 2.34
CA LEU A 143 7.99 -3.24 1.31
C LEU A 143 7.14 -4.51 1.37
N LEU A 144 6.71 -4.90 2.55
CA LEU A 144 5.88 -6.09 2.78
C LEU A 144 4.59 -5.72 3.51
N ALA A 145 3.55 -6.49 3.26
CA ALA A 145 2.38 -6.54 4.12
C ALA A 145 2.27 -7.93 4.74
N THR A 146 1.74 -7.96 5.96
CA THR A 146 1.44 -9.19 6.67
C THR A 146 -0.03 -9.26 7.02
N VAL A 147 -0.56 -10.48 7.08
CA VAL A 147 -1.89 -10.77 7.58
C VAL A 147 -1.79 -11.83 8.66
N THR A 148 -2.44 -11.62 9.79
CA THR A 148 -2.55 -12.65 10.83
C THR A 148 -3.68 -13.63 10.45
N ALA A 149 -3.33 -14.89 10.29
CA ALA A 149 -4.28 -15.99 10.05
C ALA A 149 -5.12 -16.27 11.31
N ALA A 150 -6.21 -17.01 11.14
CA ALA A 150 -7.11 -17.37 12.24
C ALA A 150 -6.43 -18.23 13.31
N ASP A 151 -5.39 -18.97 12.95
CA ASP A 151 -4.56 -19.78 13.86
C ASP A 151 -3.41 -19.00 14.50
N GLY A 152 -3.32 -17.69 14.26
CA GLY A 152 -2.33 -16.79 14.84
C GLY A 152 -1.04 -16.67 14.02
N ARG A 153 -0.88 -17.43 12.93
CA ARG A 153 0.32 -17.34 12.08
C ARG A 153 0.36 -16.04 11.30
N THR A 154 1.57 -15.52 11.10
CA THR A 154 1.80 -14.35 10.25
C THR A 154 2.02 -14.82 8.83
N LEU A 155 1.14 -14.38 7.92
CA LEU A 155 1.22 -14.70 6.51
C LEU A 155 1.76 -13.51 5.71
N ILE A 156 2.51 -13.82 4.65
CA ILE A 156 2.88 -12.88 3.58
C ILE A 156 2.39 -13.42 2.24
N ALA A 157 2.29 -12.55 1.23
CA ALA A 157 2.04 -13.01 -0.13
C ALA A 157 3.27 -13.76 -0.67
N HIS A 158 3.04 -14.91 -1.30
CA HIS A 158 4.09 -15.72 -1.94
C HIS A 158 4.88 -14.90 -2.98
N ASP A 159 4.20 -14.07 -3.76
CA ASP A 159 4.84 -13.22 -4.79
C ASP A 159 5.71 -12.11 -4.20
N ASP A 160 5.60 -11.84 -2.90
CA ASP A 160 6.42 -10.83 -2.21
C ASP A 160 7.52 -11.49 -1.34
N ALA A 161 7.49 -12.82 -1.16
CA ALA A 161 8.45 -13.56 -0.35
C ALA A 161 9.91 -13.37 -0.82
N TRP A 162 10.12 -13.14 -2.11
CA TRP A 162 11.45 -12.86 -2.69
C TRP A 162 12.14 -11.64 -2.05
N LEU A 163 11.40 -10.69 -1.46
CA LEU A 163 12.00 -9.55 -0.75
C LEU A 163 12.83 -10.01 0.45
N LEU A 164 12.32 -11.00 1.19
CA LEU A 164 13.06 -11.62 2.29
C LEU A 164 14.23 -12.46 1.77
N GLU A 165 14.05 -13.19 0.67
CA GLU A 165 15.12 -13.96 0.03
C GLU A 165 16.28 -13.06 -0.39
N MET A 166 15.97 -11.94 -1.04
CA MET A 166 16.94 -10.91 -1.47
C MET A 166 17.65 -10.29 -0.25
N TRP A 167 16.92 -10.01 0.82
CA TRP A 167 17.54 -9.49 2.05
C TRP A 167 18.46 -10.52 2.71
N ALA A 168 18.06 -11.80 2.74
CA ALA A 168 18.91 -12.88 3.22
C ALA A 168 20.18 -13.04 2.35
N ASP A 169 20.08 -12.85 1.04
CA ASP A 169 21.25 -12.80 0.15
C ASP A 169 22.21 -11.66 0.55
N LEU A 170 21.69 -10.45 0.81
CA LEU A 170 22.51 -9.33 1.27
C LEU A 170 23.17 -9.62 2.63
N ARG A 171 22.43 -10.20 3.59
CA ARG A 171 23.00 -10.62 4.88
C ARG A 171 24.15 -11.60 4.69
N ARG A 172 23.96 -12.63 3.86
CA ARG A 172 25.00 -13.63 3.54
C ARG A 172 26.20 -13.04 2.81
N ALA A 173 25.99 -12.00 2.01
CA ALA A 173 27.06 -11.25 1.34
C ALA A 173 27.83 -10.30 2.27
N GLY A 174 27.44 -10.18 3.54
CA GLY A 174 28.14 -9.39 4.55
C GLY A 174 27.51 -8.03 4.88
N PHE A 175 26.35 -7.69 4.31
CA PHE A 175 25.60 -6.48 4.68
C PHE A 175 24.88 -6.67 6.02
N THR A 176 25.67 -6.75 7.09
CA THR A 176 25.21 -7.12 8.45
C THR A 176 24.78 -5.91 9.27
N ARG A 177 23.97 -6.18 10.31
CA ARG A 177 23.55 -5.18 11.31
C ARG A 177 24.75 -4.54 12.01
N ALA A 178 25.81 -5.30 12.27
CA ALA A 178 27.04 -4.82 12.90
C ALA A 178 27.76 -3.76 12.07
N LEU A 179 27.60 -3.80 10.74
CA LEU A 179 28.10 -2.76 9.82
C LEU A 179 27.12 -1.61 9.61
N GLY A 180 25.98 -1.62 10.33
CA GLY A 180 24.94 -0.60 10.25
C GLY A 180 23.87 -0.84 9.19
N PHE A 181 23.95 -1.94 8.40
CA PHE A 181 22.93 -2.23 7.38
C PHE A 181 21.65 -2.75 8.01
N GLN A 182 20.56 -2.05 7.76
CA GLN A 182 19.23 -2.30 8.33
C GLN A 182 18.15 -2.21 7.25
N THR A 183 17.00 -2.83 7.47
CA THR A 183 15.89 -2.83 6.50
C THR A 183 15.36 -1.43 6.21
N ARG A 184 15.52 -0.48 7.15
CA ARG A 184 15.25 0.96 6.93
C ARG A 184 16.04 1.57 5.79
N ASP A 185 17.21 1.03 5.45
CA ASP A 185 18.03 1.51 4.33
C ASP A 185 17.32 1.27 2.99
N LEU A 186 16.33 0.37 2.94
CA LEU A 186 15.54 0.14 1.74
C LEU A 186 14.41 1.17 1.55
N ALA A 187 14.17 2.05 2.53
CA ALA A 187 13.06 3.00 2.48
C ALA A 187 13.14 4.00 1.33
N PHE A 188 14.35 4.36 0.91
CA PHE A 188 14.48 5.25 -0.24
C PHE A 188 14.10 4.56 -1.56
N TYR A 189 14.33 3.25 -1.68
CA TYR A 189 13.90 2.49 -2.86
C TYR A 189 12.38 2.38 -2.90
N GLU A 190 11.74 2.06 -1.77
CA GLU A 190 10.28 2.03 -1.66
C GLU A 190 9.67 3.37 -2.06
N ALA A 191 10.13 4.46 -1.45
CA ALA A 191 9.61 5.79 -1.76
C ALA A 191 9.81 6.18 -3.23
N ALA A 192 10.97 5.86 -3.82
CA ALA A 192 11.25 6.15 -5.22
C ALA A 192 10.36 5.34 -6.18
N VAL A 193 10.15 4.05 -5.90
CA VAL A 193 9.28 3.19 -6.72
C VAL A 193 7.83 3.64 -6.60
N THR A 194 7.36 3.94 -5.39
CA THR A 194 5.99 4.44 -5.16
C THR A 194 5.74 5.77 -5.90
N ALA A 195 6.69 6.70 -5.85
CA ALA A 195 6.60 7.96 -6.60
C ALA A 195 6.62 7.73 -8.12
N MET A 196 7.49 6.83 -8.61
CA MET A 196 7.58 6.51 -10.03
C MET A 196 6.26 5.92 -10.56
N VAL A 197 5.66 4.95 -9.86
CA VAL A 197 4.37 4.35 -10.26
C VAL A 197 3.25 5.40 -10.27
N ARG A 198 3.24 6.33 -9.29
CA ARG A 198 2.29 7.45 -9.26
C ARG A 198 2.39 8.30 -10.53
N GLU A 199 3.60 8.74 -10.86
CA GLU A 199 3.86 9.55 -12.06
C GLU A 199 3.48 8.79 -13.35
N GLU A 200 3.78 7.50 -13.43
CA GLU A 200 3.40 6.65 -14.57
C GLU A 200 1.89 6.55 -14.74
N MET A 201 1.13 6.42 -13.64
CA MET A 201 -0.33 6.39 -13.66
C MET A 201 -0.93 7.72 -14.08
N GLN A 202 -0.44 8.84 -13.56
CA GLN A 202 -0.87 10.17 -13.99
C GLN A 202 -0.59 10.39 -15.49
N LEU A 203 0.58 9.98 -15.96
CA LEU A 203 0.97 10.07 -17.38
C LEU A 203 0.04 9.23 -18.28
N LEU A 204 -0.27 8.01 -17.84
CA LEU A 204 -1.16 7.10 -18.54
C LEU A 204 -2.57 7.68 -18.63
N VAL A 205 -3.13 8.11 -17.50
CA VAL A 205 -4.50 8.64 -17.44
C VAL A 205 -4.61 9.93 -18.25
N SER A 206 -3.67 10.87 -18.10
CA SER A 206 -3.70 12.14 -18.81
C SER A 206 -3.61 11.99 -20.33
N ARG A 207 -2.86 11.00 -20.82
CA ARG A 207 -2.61 10.82 -22.26
C ARG A 207 -3.53 9.82 -22.92
N LEU A 208 -3.94 8.77 -22.22
CA LEU A 208 -4.62 7.63 -22.82
C LEU A 208 -6.12 7.58 -22.50
N ALA A 209 -6.66 8.56 -21.74
CA ALA A 209 -8.07 8.56 -21.36
C ALA A 209 -9.08 8.61 -22.52
N HIS A 210 -8.64 9.05 -23.70
CA HIS A 210 -9.46 9.10 -24.90
C HIS A 210 -9.50 7.77 -25.68
N LEU A 211 -8.70 6.77 -25.27
CA LEU A 211 -8.63 5.46 -25.95
C LEU A 211 -9.54 4.43 -25.27
N PRO A 212 -9.99 3.40 -26.01
CA PRO A 212 -10.71 2.27 -25.40
C PRO A 212 -9.85 1.55 -24.36
N ALA A 213 -10.47 1.13 -23.24
CA ALA A 213 -9.78 0.47 -22.13
C ALA A 213 -8.92 -0.74 -22.56
N ALA A 214 -9.44 -1.59 -23.45
CA ALA A 214 -8.70 -2.72 -24.01
C ALA A 214 -7.39 -2.30 -24.70
N ARG A 215 -7.42 -1.17 -25.43
CA ARG A 215 -6.22 -0.65 -26.10
C ARG A 215 -5.21 -0.13 -25.09
N VAL A 216 -5.66 0.55 -24.04
CA VAL A 216 -4.80 1.02 -22.95
C VAL A 216 -4.15 -0.16 -22.23
N ALA A 217 -4.91 -1.20 -21.90
CA ALA A 217 -4.39 -2.43 -21.28
C ALA A 217 -3.26 -3.08 -22.12
N SER A 218 -3.47 -3.24 -23.43
CA SER A 218 -2.43 -3.78 -24.32
C SER A 218 -1.17 -2.91 -24.37
N LEU A 219 -1.31 -1.58 -24.31
CA LEU A 219 -0.16 -0.67 -24.28
C LEU A 219 0.61 -0.80 -22.95
N VAL A 220 -0.09 -0.94 -21.83
CA VAL A 220 0.52 -1.16 -20.50
C VAL A 220 1.30 -2.47 -20.48
N GLU A 221 0.69 -3.57 -20.90
CA GLU A 221 1.34 -4.88 -20.97
C GLU A 221 2.59 -4.88 -21.85
N LEU A 222 2.54 -4.15 -22.97
CA LEU A 222 3.68 -4.00 -23.85
C LEU A 222 4.78 -3.14 -23.22
N ALA A 223 4.41 -2.06 -22.52
CA ALA A 223 5.35 -1.09 -21.98
C ALA A 223 6.07 -1.58 -20.71
N LEU A 224 5.35 -2.20 -19.79
CA LEU A 224 5.86 -2.55 -18.46
C LEU A 224 7.19 -3.33 -18.47
N PRO A 225 7.36 -4.46 -19.19
CA PRO A 225 8.63 -5.18 -19.19
C PRO A 225 9.77 -4.35 -19.79
N ARG A 226 9.48 -3.41 -20.70
CA ARG A 226 10.49 -2.53 -21.30
C ARG A 226 10.92 -1.44 -20.32
N ILE A 227 9.97 -0.88 -19.57
CA ILE A 227 10.24 0.09 -18.51
C ILE A 227 11.08 -0.57 -17.41
N ASN A 228 10.72 -1.79 -16.96
CA ASN A 228 11.50 -2.54 -15.98
C ASN A 228 12.96 -2.76 -16.43
N ALA A 229 13.15 -3.15 -17.70
CA ALA A 229 14.48 -3.30 -18.28
C ALA A 229 15.24 -1.97 -18.36
N PHE A 230 14.56 -0.86 -18.67
CA PHE A 230 15.15 0.47 -18.68
C PHE A 230 15.62 0.87 -17.28
N ILE A 231 14.77 0.75 -16.26
CA ILE A 231 15.09 1.11 -14.87
C ILE A 231 16.33 0.36 -14.40
N ALA A 232 16.36 -0.97 -14.55
CA ALA A 232 17.48 -1.79 -14.12
C ALA A 232 18.79 -1.39 -14.82
N ARG A 233 18.77 -1.21 -16.14
CA ARG A 233 19.97 -0.85 -16.92
C ARG A 233 20.43 0.56 -16.61
N TYR A 234 19.50 1.49 -16.42
CA TYR A 234 19.81 2.88 -16.13
C TYR A 234 20.39 3.05 -14.73
N HIS A 235 19.85 2.34 -13.73
CA HIS A 235 20.42 2.28 -12.38
C HIS A 235 21.87 1.79 -12.42
N ILE A 236 22.14 0.68 -13.10
CA ILE A 236 23.50 0.14 -13.26
C ILE A 236 24.42 1.15 -13.94
N ALA A 237 23.94 1.82 -15.01
CA ALA A 237 24.73 2.83 -15.71
C ALA A 237 25.09 4.02 -14.81
N ARG A 238 24.14 4.50 -13.99
CA ARG A 238 24.38 5.58 -13.03
C ARG A 238 25.36 5.17 -11.92
N ALA A 239 25.21 3.98 -11.35
CA ALA A 239 26.13 3.45 -10.35
C ALA A 239 27.56 3.34 -10.91
N ARG A 240 27.71 2.85 -12.15
CA ARG A 240 29.01 2.75 -12.83
C ARG A 240 29.72 4.09 -13.02
N ASN A 241 28.97 5.17 -13.18
CA ASN A 241 29.53 6.51 -13.33
C ASN A 241 29.83 7.17 -11.97
N ALA A 242 29.03 6.86 -10.95
CA ALA A 242 29.19 7.45 -9.62
C ALA A 242 30.35 6.82 -8.85
N LEU A 243 30.48 5.49 -8.84
CA LEU A 243 31.46 4.78 -8.00
C LEU A 243 32.93 5.16 -8.28
N PRO A 244 33.39 5.35 -9.53
CA PRO A 244 34.76 5.78 -9.80
C PRO A 244 35.03 7.26 -9.47
N THR A 245 33.97 8.03 -9.17
CA THR A 245 34.04 9.49 -8.93
C THR A 245 34.02 9.84 -7.44
N LEU A 246 33.88 8.85 -6.55
CA LEU A 246 33.94 8.97 -5.09
C LEU A 246 35.36 8.65 -4.59
#